data_AF-A0A9D1K2X3-F1
#
_entry.id   AF-A0A9D1K2X3-F1
#
_cell.length_a   1.000
_cell.length_b   1.000
_cell.length_c   1.000
_cell.angle_alpha   90.00
_cell.angle_beta   90.00
_cell.angle_gamma   90.00
#
_symmetry.space_group_name_H-M   'P 1'
#
loop_
_entity.id
_entity.type
_entity.pdbx_description
1 polymer ?
#
loop_
_entity_poly.entity_id
_entity_poly.type
_entity_poly.pdbx_seq_one_letter_code
_entity_poly.pdbx_strand_id
1 'polypeptide(L)'
;MTETLNGEWELTLVHPIDKYGKWMRLSEGNILRAPVPAAMTQQMNLVTQQYQTQTYDVEIYTVTTQRDPLRLRSGTGTNYKIIAKYKKGTEVVLVSKPSSSWYEVTCPDGRHGYMSSEYLTHARTEQQSTQVNVGFQNQVIEPRQLRDQPFRIYRVVPDLTRVTVYARHIFYDLLDNMIRKLEPSSSAVGASVAQSISSACLSGHSFTFYSDLTSTAEDVCFENVNPVDALLGEGGLVDKYGAELARDWFDVFLVKRVGVNSDVQIREGKNLTGISYDVDATNVVTRIMPTGEDADGKILYLPELYIDSPNIGAYTHPKWVHLPVPEAKEVTEGDEQKSKDQCYAEMRNAAQTEYENDCDLPTVTLKVDFVNCADTEEYRQYRFLQNIYLGDSVRVVARRIGVEVSLRMTQYTYDCLTQKYTAMTLGTAADTLEGSMISARQLASGSITGMKLAMGSVGSGQLQSGSVGSLQVRMAAIATAHIQDACITRAKIAEATVGELNADAISAITARIEELAAGHVVTDELYASLATIALAQITTANMDSANISWADIGGLAA
;
A
#
# COMPACT_ATOMS: atom_id res chain seq x y z
N MET A 1 -16.22 -27.38 9.22
CA MET A 1 -15.25 -26.56 8.46
C MET A 1 -16.03 -25.45 7.79
N THR A 2 -15.48 -24.24 7.74
CA THR A 2 -16.09 -23.09 7.06
C THR A 2 -15.09 -22.53 6.07
N GLU A 3 -15.54 -22.26 4.84
CA GLU A 3 -14.73 -21.58 3.82
C GLU A 3 -15.50 -20.39 3.26
N THR A 4 -14.81 -19.26 3.14
CA THR A 4 -15.31 -18.00 2.60
C THR A 4 -14.50 -17.63 1.36
N LEU A 5 -15.16 -17.22 0.28
CA LEU A 5 -14.53 -16.73 -0.94
C LEU A 5 -13.65 -15.52 -0.60
N ASN A 6 -12.40 -15.52 -1.08
CA ASN A 6 -11.38 -14.51 -0.75
C ASN A 6 -11.10 -14.32 0.75
N GLY A 7 -11.61 -15.22 1.60
CA GLY A 7 -11.58 -15.05 3.05
C GLY A 7 -11.11 -16.32 3.73
N GLU A 8 -11.56 -16.49 4.98
CA GLU A 8 -11.11 -17.55 5.87
C GLU A 8 -11.45 -18.96 5.39
N TRP A 9 -10.55 -19.90 5.70
CA TRP A 9 -10.80 -21.33 5.55
C TRP A 9 -10.38 -22.06 6.82
N GLU A 10 -11.36 -22.30 7.70
CA GLU A 10 -11.14 -22.78 9.06
C GLU A 10 -11.82 -24.13 9.34
N LEU A 11 -11.21 -24.88 10.24
CA LEU A 11 -11.67 -26.16 10.73
C LEU A 11 -11.66 -26.16 12.26
N THR A 12 -12.84 -26.46 12.83
CA THR A 12 -12.98 -26.76 14.25
C THR A 12 -13.19 -28.27 14.41
N LEU A 13 -12.39 -28.90 15.28
CA LEU A 13 -12.51 -30.32 15.64
C LEU A 13 -12.75 -30.44 17.14
N VAL A 14 -13.76 -31.20 17.53
CA VAL A 14 -13.98 -31.60 18.93
C VAL A 14 -13.69 -33.08 19.06
N HIS A 15 -12.74 -33.44 19.92
CA HIS A 15 -12.35 -34.83 20.16
C HIS A 15 -12.48 -35.17 21.65
N PRO A 16 -13.14 -36.26 22.06
CA PRO A 16 -13.19 -36.67 23.45
C PRO A 16 -11.79 -37.03 23.97
N ILE A 17 -11.51 -36.85 25.26
CA ILE A 17 -10.27 -37.36 25.85
C ILE A 17 -10.36 -38.88 25.85
N ASP A 18 -9.71 -39.49 24.87
CA ASP A 18 -9.74 -40.92 24.67
C ASP A 18 -8.67 -41.62 25.51
N LYS A 19 -8.99 -42.84 25.95
CA LYS A 19 -8.08 -43.70 26.72
C LYS A 19 -6.81 -44.12 25.97
N TYR A 20 -6.76 -43.93 24.64
CA TYR A 20 -5.61 -44.26 23.80
C TYR A 20 -4.66 -43.07 23.62
N GLY A 21 -4.98 -41.91 24.20
CA GLY A 21 -4.12 -40.73 24.16
C GLY A 21 -4.03 -40.07 22.78
N LYS A 22 -4.94 -40.35 21.84
CA LYS A 22 -4.91 -39.74 20.50
C LYS A 22 -5.11 -38.23 20.56
N TRP A 23 -5.91 -37.76 21.52
CA TRP A 23 -6.08 -36.33 21.79
C TRP A 23 -4.75 -35.59 22.03
N MET A 24 -3.71 -36.25 22.56
CA MET A 24 -2.39 -35.64 22.77
C MET A 24 -1.65 -35.32 21.46
N ARG A 25 -2.05 -35.93 20.33
CA ARG A 25 -1.51 -35.60 18.99
C ARG A 25 -2.10 -34.32 18.42
N LEU A 26 -3.17 -33.81 19.03
CA LEU A 26 -3.81 -32.56 18.66
C LEU A 26 -3.07 -31.41 19.36
N SER A 27 -1.87 -31.11 18.90
CA SER A 27 -1.03 -30.02 19.41
C SER A 27 -0.92 -28.90 18.37
N GLU A 28 -0.63 -27.70 18.86
CA GLU A 28 -0.28 -26.56 18.01
C GLU A 28 0.86 -26.92 17.04
N GLY A 29 0.76 -26.41 15.81
CA GLY A 29 1.71 -26.66 14.73
C GLY A 29 1.47 -27.95 13.95
N ASN A 30 0.76 -28.94 14.50
CA ASN A 30 0.41 -30.17 13.78
C ASN A 30 -0.62 -29.91 12.68
N ILE A 31 -0.62 -30.76 11.66
CA ILE A 31 -1.51 -30.65 10.51
C ILE A 31 -2.62 -31.71 10.61
N LEU A 32 -3.87 -31.25 10.52
CA LEU A 32 -5.04 -32.07 10.32
C LEU A 32 -5.34 -32.17 8.84
N ARG A 33 -5.68 -33.36 8.36
CA ARG A 33 -6.15 -33.56 6.99
C ARG A 33 -7.64 -33.85 7.03
N ALA A 34 -8.44 -33.07 6.31
CA ALA A 34 -9.90 -33.19 6.34
C ALA A 34 -10.49 -33.22 4.92
N PRO A 35 -11.54 -34.02 4.69
CA PRO A 35 -12.26 -34.01 3.42
C PRO A 35 -13.03 -32.69 3.27
N VAL A 36 -13.03 -32.18 2.06
CA VAL A 36 -13.72 -30.95 1.63
C VAL A 36 -14.72 -31.30 0.52
N PRO A 37 -15.64 -30.40 0.13
CA PRO A 37 -16.52 -30.66 -1.02
C PRO A 37 -15.71 -31.06 -2.25
N ALA A 38 -16.23 -32.02 -3.02
CA ALA A 38 -15.59 -32.60 -4.21
C ALA A 38 -15.57 -31.64 -5.43
N ALA A 39 -15.23 -30.38 -5.20
CA ALA A 39 -15.04 -29.40 -6.26
C ALA A 39 -13.84 -29.78 -7.13
N MET A 40 -13.80 -29.23 -8.33
CA MET A 40 -12.62 -29.28 -9.19
C MET A 40 -11.75 -28.06 -8.91
N THR A 41 -10.43 -28.20 -8.97
CA THR A 41 -9.52 -27.06 -9.06
C THR A 41 -9.86 -26.25 -10.31
N GLN A 42 -9.54 -24.96 -10.28
CA GLN A 42 -9.82 -24.09 -11.42
C GLN A 42 -9.03 -24.56 -12.65
N GLN A 43 -9.70 -24.62 -13.80
CA GLN A 43 -8.99 -24.70 -15.08
C GLN A 43 -8.33 -23.34 -15.31
N MET A 44 -7.03 -23.33 -15.58
CA MET A 44 -6.30 -22.07 -15.74
C MET A 44 -5.48 -22.07 -17.00
N ASN A 45 -5.57 -20.97 -17.74
CA ASN A 45 -4.55 -20.61 -18.71
C ASN A 45 -3.48 -19.84 -17.95
N LEU A 46 -2.37 -20.51 -17.65
CA LEU A 46 -1.20 -19.86 -17.05
C LEU A 46 -0.79 -18.71 -17.95
N VAL A 47 -0.71 -17.52 -17.36
CA VAL A 47 -0.12 -16.35 -17.99
C VAL A 47 1.28 -16.21 -17.40
N THR A 48 2.23 -17.03 -17.87
CA THR A 48 3.63 -16.87 -17.47
C THR A 48 4.27 -15.78 -18.33
N GLN A 49 4.76 -14.72 -17.69
CA GLN A 49 5.69 -13.80 -18.35
C GLN A 49 6.96 -14.58 -18.69
N GLN A 50 7.23 -14.79 -19.96
CA GLN A 50 8.50 -15.34 -20.40
C GLN A 50 9.45 -14.20 -20.70
N TYR A 51 10.56 -14.15 -19.96
CA TYR A 51 11.73 -13.39 -20.37
C TYR A 51 12.46 -14.21 -21.43
N GLN A 52 12.52 -13.74 -22.68
CA GLN A 52 13.49 -14.27 -23.63
C GLN A 52 14.82 -13.56 -23.40
N THR A 53 15.83 -14.35 -23.07
CA THR A 53 17.21 -13.91 -23.09
C THR A 53 17.61 -13.67 -24.55
N GLN A 54 17.62 -12.41 -24.99
CA GLN A 54 18.28 -12.07 -26.24
C GLN A 54 19.78 -12.04 -25.98
N THR A 55 20.46 -13.03 -26.55
CA THR A 55 21.92 -13.06 -26.60
C THR A 55 22.37 -12.21 -27.77
N TYR A 56 23.07 -11.12 -27.50
CA TYR A 56 23.75 -10.34 -28.52
C TYR A 56 25.26 -10.45 -28.33
N ASP A 57 25.95 -10.52 -29.46
CA ASP A 57 27.40 -10.51 -29.52
C ASP A 57 27.88 -9.08 -29.24
N VAL A 58 28.62 -8.93 -28.13
CA VAL A 58 29.25 -7.68 -27.73
C VAL A 58 30.72 -7.73 -28.11
N GLU A 59 31.16 -6.80 -28.94
CA GLU A 59 32.57 -6.68 -29.29
C GLU A 59 33.32 -5.93 -28.17
N ILE A 60 34.32 -6.57 -27.58
CA ILE A 60 35.22 -5.95 -26.61
C ILE A 60 36.47 -5.45 -27.33
N TYR A 61 36.82 -4.20 -27.09
CA TYR A 61 38.02 -3.57 -27.61
C TYR A 61 38.97 -3.22 -26.47
N THR A 62 40.27 -3.34 -26.72
CA THR A 62 41.32 -2.92 -25.78
C THR A 62 41.94 -1.60 -26.25
N VAL A 63 42.15 -0.68 -25.31
CA VAL A 63 42.89 0.57 -25.55
C VAL A 63 44.36 0.29 -25.82
N THR A 64 44.88 0.67 -26.98
CA THR A 64 46.25 0.35 -27.46
C THR A 64 47.13 1.57 -27.74
N THR A 65 46.84 2.73 -27.13
CA THR A 65 47.62 3.97 -27.30
C THR A 65 49.12 3.82 -27.04
N GLN A 66 49.97 4.54 -27.80
CA GLN A 66 51.43 4.59 -27.57
C GLN A 66 51.81 5.44 -26.33
N ARG A 67 50.99 6.43 -25.96
CA ARG A 67 51.13 7.25 -24.75
C ARG A 67 49.80 7.24 -24.00
N ASP A 68 49.79 6.77 -22.76
CA ASP A 68 48.61 6.81 -21.90
C ASP A 68 48.27 8.23 -21.47
N PRO A 69 46.98 8.56 -21.20
CA PRO A 69 45.76 7.77 -21.41
C PRO A 69 44.91 8.18 -22.65
N LEU A 70 44.10 7.25 -23.18
CA LEU A 70 43.06 7.53 -24.19
C LEU A 70 41.89 8.29 -23.56
N ARG A 71 41.31 9.23 -24.30
CA ARG A 71 40.24 10.12 -23.82
C ARG A 71 38.88 9.63 -24.31
N LEU A 72 37.95 9.38 -23.38
CA LEU A 72 36.52 9.21 -23.66
C LEU A 72 35.87 10.58 -23.79
N ARG A 73 35.09 10.79 -24.85
CA ARG A 73 34.51 12.10 -25.18
C ARG A 73 33.00 12.05 -25.32
N SER A 74 32.35 13.21 -25.18
CA SER A 74 30.90 13.34 -25.33
C SER A 74 30.39 13.34 -26.76
N GLY A 75 31.26 13.24 -27.76
CA GLY A 75 30.88 13.19 -29.18
C GLY A 75 32.03 12.74 -30.08
N THR A 76 31.73 12.50 -31.35
CA THR A 76 32.64 11.97 -32.37
C THR A 76 33.60 13.06 -32.90
N GLY A 77 34.62 13.39 -32.11
CA GLY A 77 35.63 14.38 -32.51
C GLY A 77 36.51 14.87 -31.37
N THR A 78 37.66 15.45 -31.70
CA THR A 78 38.63 15.97 -30.72
C THR A 78 38.19 17.25 -30.02
N ASN A 79 37.17 17.93 -30.56
CA ASN A 79 36.60 19.17 -30.03
C ASN A 79 35.56 18.94 -28.92
N TYR A 80 35.05 17.72 -28.77
CA TYR A 80 34.05 17.39 -27.74
C TYR A 80 34.68 17.25 -26.35
N LYS A 81 33.89 17.54 -25.30
CA LYS A 81 34.32 17.50 -23.90
C LYS A 81 34.88 16.12 -23.54
N ILE A 82 36.00 16.11 -22.81
CA ILE A 82 36.59 14.89 -22.26
C ILE A 82 35.78 14.50 -21.03
N ILE A 83 35.14 13.34 -21.07
CA ILE A 83 34.33 12.79 -19.96
C ILE A 83 35.22 12.01 -18.99
N ALA A 84 36.15 11.22 -19.53
CA ALA A 84 37.06 10.38 -18.74
C ALA A 84 38.34 10.05 -19.52
N LYS A 85 39.31 9.43 -18.85
CA LYS A 85 40.61 9.03 -19.42
C LYS A 85 40.95 7.61 -18.97
N TYR A 86 41.37 6.74 -19.90
CA TYR A 86 41.64 5.32 -19.65
C TYR A 86 43.03 4.94 -20.15
N LYS A 87 43.75 4.11 -19.37
CA LYS A 87 45.12 3.68 -19.67
C LYS A 87 45.13 2.57 -20.73
N LYS A 88 46.26 2.36 -21.40
CA LYS A 88 46.50 1.21 -22.28
C LYS A 88 46.20 -0.08 -21.53
N GLY A 89 45.56 -1.00 -22.24
CA GLY A 89 45.09 -2.28 -21.69
C GLY A 89 43.71 -2.22 -21.06
N THR A 90 43.06 -1.05 -20.96
CA THR A 90 41.66 -0.98 -20.51
C THR A 90 40.76 -1.60 -21.57
N GLU A 91 39.89 -2.52 -21.16
CA GLU A 91 38.87 -3.12 -22.01
C GLU A 91 37.59 -2.29 -21.98
N VAL A 92 37.00 -2.07 -23.15
CA VAL A 92 35.76 -1.32 -23.33
C VAL A 92 34.79 -2.10 -24.22
N VAL A 93 33.51 -2.01 -23.91
CA VAL A 93 32.43 -2.63 -24.66
C VAL A 93 32.05 -1.69 -25.80
N LEU A 94 32.11 -2.18 -27.04
CA LEU A 94 31.63 -1.44 -28.19
C LEU A 94 30.10 -1.43 -28.22
N VAL A 95 29.52 -0.24 -28.38
CA VAL A 95 28.08 -0.04 -28.49
C VAL A 95 27.67 0.26 -29.93
N SER A 96 28.40 1.13 -30.64
CA SER A 96 28.12 1.42 -32.04
C SER A 96 29.35 1.97 -32.79
N LYS A 97 29.33 1.89 -34.13
CA LYS A 97 30.37 2.43 -35.03
C LYS A 97 29.77 3.59 -35.86
N PRO A 98 29.51 4.76 -35.26
CA PRO A 98 28.87 5.87 -35.96
C PRO A 98 29.74 6.44 -37.10
N SER A 99 31.06 6.18 -37.05
CA SER A 99 31.98 6.48 -38.16
C SER A 99 33.16 5.51 -38.14
N SER A 100 33.95 5.49 -39.22
CA SER A 100 35.19 4.70 -39.29
C SER A 100 36.27 5.15 -38.29
N SER A 101 36.20 6.40 -37.81
CA SER A 101 37.23 7.03 -36.98
C SER A 101 36.86 7.13 -35.49
N TRP A 102 35.59 6.94 -35.14
CA TRP A 102 35.10 7.06 -33.76
C TRP A 102 34.12 5.94 -33.44
N TYR A 103 34.38 5.26 -32.34
CA TYR A 103 33.54 4.20 -31.78
C TYR A 103 32.87 4.69 -30.51
N GLU A 104 31.60 4.36 -30.37
CA GLU A 104 30.84 4.55 -29.14
C GLU A 104 31.06 3.34 -28.23
N VAL A 105 31.46 3.60 -26.99
CA VAL A 105 31.90 2.55 -26.06
C VAL A 105 31.37 2.79 -24.64
N THR A 106 31.15 1.69 -23.93
CA THR A 106 30.89 1.66 -22.48
C THR A 106 32.15 1.18 -21.76
N CYS A 107 32.61 1.96 -20.79
CA CYS A 107 33.84 1.68 -20.04
C CYS A 107 33.54 0.91 -18.74
N PRO A 108 34.55 0.28 -18.09
CA PRO A 108 34.36 -0.56 -16.89
C PRO A 108 33.74 0.15 -15.69
N ASP A 109 33.84 1.48 -15.63
CA ASP A 109 33.26 2.33 -14.59
C ASP A 109 31.81 2.74 -14.88
N GLY A 110 31.17 2.14 -15.89
CA GLY A 110 29.80 2.40 -16.29
C GLY A 110 29.61 3.67 -17.12
N ARG A 111 30.69 4.42 -17.40
CA ARG A 111 30.61 5.63 -18.22
C ARG A 111 30.54 5.30 -19.71
N HIS A 112 29.72 6.06 -20.42
CA HIS A 112 29.45 5.87 -21.84
C HIS A 112 29.88 7.10 -22.64
N GLY A 113 30.43 6.89 -23.85
CA GLY A 113 30.88 7.97 -24.73
C GLY A 113 31.69 7.48 -25.92
N TYR A 114 32.40 8.38 -26.59
CA TYR A 114 33.10 8.10 -27.85
C TYR A 114 34.62 8.09 -27.68
N MET A 115 35.28 7.11 -28.29
CA MET A 115 36.74 6.97 -28.38
C MET A 115 37.20 6.87 -29.83
N SER A 116 38.42 7.32 -30.11
CA SER A 116 39.01 7.18 -31.45
C SER A 116 39.26 5.70 -31.75
N SER A 117 38.76 5.23 -32.90
CA SER A 117 38.91 3.83 -33.32
C SER A 117 40.37 3.46 -33.61
N GLU A 118 41.21 4.44 -33.97
CA GLU A 118 42.66 4.26 -34.21
C GLU A 118 43.38 3.64 -33.02
N TYR A 119 42.89 3.90 -31.81
CA TYR A 119 43.50 3.46 -30.55
C TYR A 119 42.72 2.35 -29.86
N LEU A 120 41.81 1.71 -30.59
CA LEU A 120 41.04 0.57 -30.12
C LEU A 120 41.36 -0.64 -30.99
N THR A 121 41.79 -1.73 -30.36
CA THR A 121 42.02 -3.00 -31.04
C THR A 121 40.97 -4.00 -30.59
N HIS A 122 40.31 -4.68 -31.53
CA HIS A 122 39.34 -5.73 -31.21
C HIS A 122 40.05 -6.82 -30.41
N ALA A 123 39.51 -7.14 -29.24
CA ALA A 123 40.08 -8.12 -28.32
C ALA A 123 39.39 -9.47 -28.46
N ARG A 124 38.05 -9.47 -28.32
CA ARG A 124 37.19 -10.65 -28.41
C ARG A 124 35.74 -10.23 -28.55
N THR A 125 34.90 -11.19 -28.93
CA THR A 125 33.45 -11.05 -28.90
C THR A 125 32.92 -11.87 -27.74
N GLU A 126 32.16 -11.25 -26.84
CA GLU A 126 31.51 -11.91 -25.72
C GLU A 126 30.00 -11.92 -25.92
N GLN A 127 29.33 -12.96 -25.43
CA GLN A 127 27.87 -13.02 -25.46
C GLN A 127 27.31 -12.35 -24.21
N GLN A 128 26.64 -11.21 -24.37
CA GLN A 128 25.81 -10.63 -23.31
C GLN A 128 24.34 -10.97 -23.54
N SER A 129 23.63 -11.08 -22.43
CA SER A 129 22.28 -11.60 -22.40
C SER A 129 21.40 -10.57 -21.69
N THR A 130 20.40 -10.04 -22.40
CA THR A 130 19.40 -9.14 -21.81
C THR A 130 18.04 -9.81 -21.85
N GLN A 131 17.30 -9.70 -20.74
CA GLN A 131 15.95 -10.24 -20.63
C GLN A 131 14.95 -9.31 -21.33
N VAL A 132 14.32 -9.78 -22.40
CA VAL A 132 13.25 -9.07 -23.12
C VAL A 132 11.92 -9.77 -22.85
N ASN A 133 10.91 -9.02 -22.44
CA ASN A 133 9.55 -9.53 -22.25
C ASN A 133 8.92 -9.83 -23.62
N VAL A 134 8.61 -11.10 -23.91
CA VAL A 134 8.10 -11.55 -25.22
C VAL A 134 6.66 -12.07 -25.19
N GLY A 135 5.90 -11.72 -24.15
CA GLY A 135 4.49 -12.09 -24.06
C GLY A 135 4.24 -13.52 -23.56
N PHE A 136 2.96 -13.90 -23.56
CA PHE A 136 2.40 -14.98 -22.74
C PHE A 136 2.35 -16.34 -23.48
N GLN A 137 2.82 -17.40 -22.82
CA GLN A 137 2.55 -18.78 -23.23
C GLN A 137 1.33 -19.30 -22.44
N ASN A 138 0.23 -19.64 -23.12
CA ASN A 138 -0.91 -20.29 -22.49
C ASN A 138 -0.56 -21.77 -22.21
N GLN A 139 -0.07 -22.07 -21.01
CA GLN A 139 -0.06 -23.44 -20.52
C GLN A 139 -1.39 -23.71 -19.80
N VAL A 140 -2.14 -24.71 -20.24
CA VAL A 140 -3.41 -25.07 -19.60
C VAL A 140 -3.12 -25.98 -18.40
N ILE A 141 -3.52 -25.54 -17.21
CA ILE A 141 -3.65 -26.42 -16.04
C ILE A 141 -5.04 -27.03 -16.11
N GLU A 142 -5.09 -28.35 -16.32
CA GLU A 142 -6.34 -29.10 -16.33
C GLU A 142 -6.96 -29.15 -14.92
N PRO A 143 -8.28 -28.99 -14.80
CA PRO A 143 -8.98 -29.08 -13.53
C PRO A 143 -8.89 -30.51 -12.98
N ARG A 144 -8.59 -30.64 -11.68
CA ARG A 144 -8.54 -31.93 -10.96
C ARG A 144 -9.47 -31.88 -9.75
N GLN A 145 -9.99 -33.02 -9.33
CA GLN A 145 -10.82 -33.08 -8.13
C GLN A 145 -10.00 -32.71 -6.89
N LEU A 146 -10.55 -31.86 -6.01
CA LEU A 146 -9.93 -31.51 -4.74
C LEU A 146 -9.73 -32.76 -3.88
N ARG A 147 -8.53 -32.86 -3.34
CA ARG A 147 -8.13 -33.86 -2.33
C ARG A 147 -8.51 -33.39 -0.93
N ASP A 148 -8.36 -34.27 0.06
CA ASP A 148 -8.42 -33.84 1.46
C ASP A 148 -7.41 -32.71 1.71
N GLN A 149 -7.87 -31.64 2.36
CA GLN A 149 -7.09 -30.43 2.55
C GLN A 149 -6.36 -30.42 3.90
N PRO A 150 -5.15 -29.85 3.97
CA PRO A 150 -4.36 -29.73 5.19
C PRO A 150 -4.74 -28.44 5.95
N PHE A 151 -4.94 -28.58 7.26
CA PHE A 151 -5.24 -27.50 8.18
C PHE A 151 -4.23 -27.51 9.32
N ARG A 152 -3.49 -26.41 9.52
CA ARG A 152 -2.55 -26.28 10.64
C ARG A 152 -3.28 -25.86 11.91
N ILE A 153 -3.07 -26.62 12.97
CA ILE A 153 -3.60 -26.31 14.30
C ILE A 153 -2.86 -25.09 14.84
N TYR A 154 -3.61 -24.03 15.15
CA TYR A 154 -3.06 -22.83 15.78
C TYR A 154 -3.56 -22.64 17.23
N ARG A 155 -4.63 -23.35 17.63
CA ARG A 155 -5.17 -23.25 18.98
C ARG A 155 -5.79 -24.57 19.44
N VAL A 156 -5.44 -24.96 20.66
CA VAL A 156 -5.96 -26.15 21.33
C VAL A 156 -6.56 -25.74 22.66
N VAL A 157 -7.82 -26.12 22.89
CA VAL A 157 -8.59 -25.81 24.10
C VAL A 157 -9.02 -27.12 24.76
N PRO A 158 -8.23 -27.65 25.71
CA PRO A 158 -8.62 -28.82 26.49
C PRO A 158 -9.70 -28.47 27.53
N ASP A 159 -10.61 -29.41 27.75
CA ASP A 159 -11.66 -29.42 28.78
C ASP A 159 -11.59 -30.76 29.54
N LEU A 160 -12.38 -30.95 30.61
CA LEU A 160 -12.35 -32.14 31.48
C LEU A 160 -12.58 -33.46 30.73
N THR A 161 -13.33 -33.43 29.62
CA THR A 161 -13.76 -34.65 28.90
C THR A 161 -13.42 -34.63 27.41
N ARG A 162 -12.94 -33.50 26.88
CA ARG A 162 -12.73 -33.30 25.44
C ARG A 162 -11.66 -32.25 25.19
N VAL A 163 -11.18 -32.21 23.96
CA VAL A 163 -10.30 -31.18 23.43
C VAL A 163 -10.96 -30.57 22.20
N THR A 164 -11.02 -29.25 22.17
CA THR A 164 -11.47 -28.48 20.99
C THR A 164 -10.26 -27.88 20.31
N VAL A 165 -10.13 -28.11 19.02
CA VAL A 165 -9.00 -27.70 18.20
C VAL A 165 -9.49 -26.76 17.13
N TYR A 166 -8.79 -25.64 16.96
CA TYR A 166 -8.99 -24.70 15.85
C TYR A 166 -7.77 -24.78 14.94
N ALA A 167 -8.06 -24.98 13.67
CA ALA A 167 -7.06 -25.10 12.62
C ALA A 167 -7.48 -24.26 11.41
N ARG A 168 -6.49 -23.69 10.73
CA ARG A 168 -6.67 -22.89 9.51
C ARG A 168 -6.03 -23.61 8.33
N HIS A 169 -6.54 -23.41 7.12
CA HIS A 169 -5.94 -24.02 5.93
C HIS A 169 -4.45 -23.70 5.85
N ILE A 170 -3.63 -24.64 5.37
CA ILE A 170 -2.16 -24.52 5.38
C ILE A 170 -1.65 -23.23 4.71
N PHE A 171 -2.39 -22.71 3.73
CA PHE A 171 -2.16 -21.40 3.09
C PHE A 171 -1.81 -20.29 4.09
N TYR A 172 -2.46 -20.28 5.25
CA TYR A 172 -2.25 -19.26 6.27
C TYR A 172 -0.93 -19.36 7.04
N ASP A 173 -0.09 -20.36 6.77
CA ASP A 173 1.31 -20.36 7.21
C ASP A 173 2.08 -19.17 6.62
N LEU A 174 1.62 -18.63 5.49
CA LEU A 174 2.16 -17.41 4.90
C LEU A 174 1.94 -16.15 5.79
N LEU A 175 1.02 -16.17 6.77
CA LEU A 175 0.88 -15.07 7.74
C LEU A 175 2.15 -14.90 8.59
N ASP A 176 2.89 -15.99 8.82
CA ASP A 176 4.12 -15.99 9.62
C ASP A 176 5.37 -15.69 8.76
N ASN A 177 5.17 -15.13 7.56
CA ASN A 177 6.22 -14.70 6.64
C ASN A 177 6.13 -13.18 6.40
N MET A 178 7.11 -12.61 5.71
CA MET A 178 7.22 -11.17 5.55
C MET A 178 7.72 -10.81 4.15
N ILE A 179 7.18 -9.73 3.61
CA ILE A 179 7.67 -9.03 2.42
C ILE A 179 8.18 -7.68 2.90
N ARG A 180 9.48 -7.43 2.73
CA ARG A 180 10.08 -6.14 3.13
C ARG A 180 9.58 -5.01 2.24
N LYS A 181 9.74 -5.16 0.93
CA LYS A 181 9.29 -4.19 -0.07
C LYS A 181 9.11 -4.90 -1.41
N LEU A 182 7.95 -4.69 -2.04
CA LEU A 182 7.66 -5.07 -3.41
C LEU A 182 6.82 -3.97 -4.05
N GLU A 183 7.32 -3.41 -5.15
CA GLU A 183 6.70 -2.28 -5.85
C GLU A 183 6.68 -2.61 -7.35
N PRO A 184 5.64 -3.32 -7.83
CA PRO A 184 5.49 -3.64 -9.24
C PRO A 184 5.26 -2.37 -10.09
N SER A 185 5.69 -2.37 -11.35
CA SER A 185 5.38 -1.28 -12.27
C SER A 185 3.87 -1.20 -12.54
N SER A 186 3.36 -0.02 -12.89
CA SER A 186 1.94 0.14 -13.26
C SER A 186 1.51 -0.69 -14.47
N SER A 187 2.48 -1.11 -15.31
CA SER A 187 2.28 -2.03 -16.44
C SER A 187 2.37 -3.51 -16.08
N ALA A 188 2.68 -3.85 -14.82
CA ALA A 188 2.78 -5.22 -14.37
C ALA A 188 1.40 -5.87 -14.34
N VAL A 189 1.27 -7.05 -14.93
CA VAL A 189 0.02 -7.80 -14.90
C VAL A 189 -0.10 -8.58 -13.59
N GLY A 190 -1.33 -8.74 -13.09
CA GLY A 190 -1.59 -9.43 -11.82
C GLY A 190 -0.93 -10.81 -11.71
N ALA A 191 -0.82 -11.55 -12.81
CA ALA A 191 -0.15 -12.85 -12.82
C ALA A 191 1.35 -12.78 -12.48
N SER A 192 2.03 -11.72 -12.95
CA SER A 192 3.44 -11.48 -12.61
C SER A 192 3.59 -11.02 -11.16
N VAL A 193 2.67 -10.16 -10.68
CA VAL A 193 2.68 -9.68 -9.30
C VAL A 193 2.47 -10.83 -8.32
N ALA A 194 1.59 -11.79 -8.62
CA ALA A 194 1.41 -13.01 -7.82
C ALA A 194 2.73 -13.80 -7.64
N GLN A 195 3.52 -13.95 -8.71
CA GLN A 195 4.83 -14.61 -8.65
C GLN A 195 5.86 -13.77 -7.88
N SER A 196 5.83 -12.45 -8.06
CA SER A 196 6.69 -11.53 -7.32
C SER A 196 6.40 -11.57 -5.81
N ILE A 197 5.14 -11.65 -5.39
CA ILE A 197 4.74 -11.81 -3.97
C ILE A 197 5.34 -13.08 -3.38
N SER A 198 5.21 -14.21 -4.09
CA SER A 198 5.82 -15.48 -3.66
C SER A 198 7.35 -15.38 -3.57
N SER A 199 7.99 -14.76 -4.55
CA SER A 199 9.46 -14.65 -4.60
C SER A 199 10.03 -13.63 -3.60
N ALA A 200 9.24 -12.64 -3.19
CA ALA A 200 9.63 -11.59 -2.26
C ALA A 200 9.53 -12.02 -0.78
N CYS A 201 8.95 -13.19 -0.51
CA CYS A 201 8.89 -13.77 0.82
C CYS A 201 10.30 -13.95 1.43
N LEU A 202 10.54 -13.39 2.61
CA LEU A 202 11.84 -13.46 3.28
C LEU A 202 12.17 -14.87 3.80
N SER A 203 11.15 -15.64 4.16
CA SER A 203 11.30 -17.06 4.53
C SER A 203 10.91 -17.96 3.35
N GLY A 204 11.74 -18.97 3.08
CA GLY A 204 11.44 -19.98 2.06
C GLY A 204 10.17 -20.75 2.41
N HIS A 205 9.38 -21.10 1.38
CA HIS A 205 8.10 -21.79 1.55
C HIS A 205 7.87 -22.82 0.43
N SER A 206 6.91 -23.72 0.62
CA SER A 206 6.55 -24.74 -0.37
C SER A 206 5.33 -24.38 -1.23
N PHE A 207 4.75 -23.19 -1.05
CA PHE A 207 3.62 -22.73 -1.86
C PHE A 207 4.01 -22.47 -3.31
N THR A 208 3.14 -22.87 -4.23
CA THR A 208 3.24 -22.55 -5.65
C THR A 208 2.06 -21.68 -6.04
N PHE A 209 2.35 -20.53 -6.64
CA PHE A 209 1.35 -19.55 -7.02
C PHE A 209 0.99 -19.71 -8.49
N TYR A 210 -0.28 -19.54 -8.81
CA TYR A 210 -0.85 -19.66 -10.13
C TYR A 210 -1.80 -18.50 -10.37
N SER A 211 -1.76 -17.89 -11.55
CA SER A 211 -2.64 -16.79 -11.88
C SER A 211 -2.87 -16.66 -13.38
N ASP A 212 -4.08 -16.24 -13.75
CA ASP A 212 -4.50 -15.93 -15.12
C ASP A 212 -4.86 -14.43 -15.29
N LEU A 213 -4.50 -13.62 -14.31
CA LEU A 213 -4.81 -12.18 -14.27
C LEU A 213 -3.99 -11.43 -15.32
N THR A 214 -4.71 -10.76 -16.20
CA THR A 214 -4.17 -9.89 -17.25
C THR A 214 -4.41 -8.41 -16.97
N SER A 215 -5.14 -8.09 -15.91
CA SER A 215 -5.35 -6.73 -15.42
C SER A 215 -4.03 -6.14 -14.93
N THR A 216 -3.94 -4.82 -15.00
CA THR A 216 -2.85 -4.00 -14.47
C THR A 216 -3.42 -3.05 -13.42
N ALA A 217 -2.60 -2.58 -12.49
CA ALA A 217 -3.02 -1.62 -11.47
C ALA A 217 -1.93 -0.58 -11.20
N GLU A 218 -2.35 0.63 -10.86
CA GLU A 218 -1.46 1.73 -10.46
C GLU A 218 -1.27 1.75 -8.93
N ASP A 219 -0.18 2.37 -8.50
CA ASP A 219 0.17 2.60 -7.09
C ASP A 219 0.17 1.34 -6.21
N VAL A 220 0.71 0.24 -6.75
CA VAL A 220 0.85 -1.02 -6.00
C VAL A 220 2.18 -1.02 -5.24
N CYS A 221 2.09 -0.93 -3.92
CA CYS A 221 3.26 -1.02 -3.05
C CYS A 221 2.95 -1.91 -1.84
N PHE A 222 3.77 -2.93 -1.64
CA PHE A 222 3.72 -3.82 -0.49
C PHE A 222 4.98 -3.61 0.35
N GLU A 223 4.86 -2.96 1.50
CA GLU A 223 5.99 -2.66 2.39
C GLU A 223 5.73 -3.15 3.81
N ASN A 224 6.64 -3.97 4.34
CA ASN A 224 6.56 -4.59 5.66
C ASN A 224 5.23 -5.31 5.93
N VAL A 225 4.69 -5.98 4.92
CA VAL A 225 3.43 -6.73 4.98
C VAL A 225 3.70 -8.23 4.88
N ASN A 226 2.85 -9.05 5.50
CA ASN A 226 2.89 -10.48 5.26
C ASN A 226 2.27 -10.81 3.87
N PRO A 227 2.67 -11.93 3.23
CA PRO A 227 2.13 -12.31 1.93
C PRO A 227 0.62 -12.50 1.88
N VAL A 228 -0.05 -12.88 2.96
CA VAL A 228 -1.51 -13.03 2.96
C VAL A 228 -2.18 -11.66 2.87
N ASP A 229 -1.69 -10.66 3.60
CA ASP A 229 -2.18 -9.27 3.50
C ASP A 229 -1.84 -8.65 2.16
N ALA A 230 -0.67 -8.92 1.58
CA ALA A 230 -0.35 -8.48 0.22
C ALA A 230 -1.31 -9.05 -0.85
N LEU A 231 -1.95 -10.19 -0.56
CA LEU A 231 -2.91 -10.83 -1.46
C LEU A 231 -4.34 -10.40 -1.18
N LEU A 232 -4.76 -10.39 0.09
CA LEU A 232 -6.15 -10.28 0.53
C LEU A 232 -6.48 -9.01 1.32
N GLY A 233 -5.46 -8.27 1.76
CA GLY A 233 -5.63 -7.02 2.49
C GLY A 233 -6.13 -5.88 1.58
N GLU A 234 -6.45 -4.75 2.21
CA GLU A 234 -6.83 -3.51 1.51
C GLU A 234 -5.69 -3.04 0.60
N GLY A 235 -6.00 -2.73 -0.67
CA GLY A 235 -4.98 -2.44 -1.68
C GLY A 235 -4.11 -3.66 -2.07
N GLY A 236 -4.48 -4.86 -1.62
CA GLY A 236 -3.86 -6.13 -1.97
C GLY A 236 -4.11 -6.54 -3.42
N LEU A 237 -3.52 -7.68 -3.83
CA LEU A 237 -3.64 -8.19 -5.19
C LEU A 237 -5.09 -8.48 -5.59
N VAL A 238 -5.89 -9.07 -4.69
CA VAL A 238 -7.32 -9.35 -4.94
C VAL A 238 -8.10 -8.08 -5.24
N ASP A 239 -7.90 -7.03 -4.44
CA ASP A 239 -8.57 -5.75 -4.56
C ASP A 239 -8.12 -5.00 -5.83
N LYS A 240 -6.80 -4.76 -5.96
CA LYS A 240 -6.23 -3.96 -7.05
C LYS A 240 -6.36 -4.60 -8.44
N TYR A 241 -6.31 -5.92 -8.54
CA TYR A 241 -6.31 -6.64 -9.82
C TYR A 241 -7.62 -7.37 -10.11
N GLY A 242 -8.61 -7.31 -9.21
CA GLY A 242 -9.90 -7.99 -9.35
C GLY A 242 -9.75 -9.51 -9.35
N ALA A 243 -8.91 -10.05 -8.47
CA ALA A 243 -8.67 -11.48 -8.39
C ALA A 243 -9.58 -12.19 -7.39
N GLU A 244 -9.76 -13.49 -7.59
CA GLU A 244 -10.40 -14.38 -6.64
C GLU A 244 -9.45 -15.52 -6.28
N LEU A 245 -9.42 -15.85 -4.99
CA LEU A 245 -8.50 -16.83 -4.42
C LEU A 245 -9.18 -18.21 -4.33
N ALA A 246 -8.56 -19.19 -4.97
CA ALA A 246 -8.81 -20.61 -4.74
C ALA A 246 -7.53 -21.30 -4.23
N ARG A 247 -7.69 -22.34 -3.41
CA ARG A 247 -6.60 -23.00 -2.71
C ARG A 247 -6.73 -24.52 -2.86
N ASP A 248 -5.63 -25.20 -3.15
CA ASP A 248 -5.54 -26.67 -3.07
C ASP A 248 -4.17 -27.05 -2.52
N TRP A 249 -4.13 -27.46 -1.26
CA TRP A 249 -2.90 -27.90 -0.61
C TRP A 249 -1.92 -26.73 -0.53
N PHE A 250 -0.74 -26.85 -1.14
CA PHE A 250 0.24 -25.76 -1.26
C PHE A 250 0.11 -25.00 -2.59
N ASP A 251 -0.89 -25.32 -3.41
CA ASP A 251 -1.16 -24.62 -4.66
C ASP A 251 -2.14 -23.46 -4.38
N VAL A 252 -1.74 -22.25 -4.76
CA VAL A 252 -2.48 -21.00 -4.55
C VAL A 252 -2.88 -20.44 -5.91
N PHE A 253 -4.18 -20.34 -6.18
CA PHE A 253 -4.71 -19.88 -7.45
C PHE A 253 -5.37 -18.51 -7.28
N LEU A 254 -4.83 -17.50 -7.96
CA LEU A 254 -5.39 -16.15 -8.05
C LEU A 254 -5.97 -15.95 -9.45
N VAL A 255 -7.25 -16.27 -9.58
CA VAL A 255 -7.97 -16.32 -10.85
C VAL A 255 -8.82 -15.08 -11.04
N LYS A 256 -9.23 -14.77 -12.27
CA LYS A 256 -10.25 -13.74 -12.53
C LYS A 256 -11.59 -14.05 -11.85
N ARG A 257 -11.93 -15.34 -11.73
CA ARG A 257 -13.20 -15.80 -11.14
C ARG A 257 -13.11 -17.24 -10.70
N VAL A 258 -13.51 -17.51 -9.46
CA VAL A 258 -13.72 -18.84 -8.89
C VAL A 258 -15.16 -19.28 -9.15
N GLY A 259 -15.31 -20.53 -9.57
CA GLY A 259 -16.61 -21.15 -9.82
C GLY A 259 -17.20 -20.82 -11.18
N VAL A 260 -18.33 -21.45 -11.50
CA VAL A 260 -19.00 -21.35 -12.80
C VAL A 260 -20.44 -20.90 -12.66
N ASN A 261 -21.04 -20.46 -13.78
CA ASN A 261 -22.48 -20.29 -13.83
C ASN A 261 -23.13 -21.67 -13.82
N SER A 262 -23.69 -22.08 -12.68
CA SER A 262 -24.42 -23.33 -12.57
C SER A 262 -25.87 -23.13 -13.03
N ASP A 263 -26.44 -24.13 -13.70
CA ASP A 263 -27.88 -24.17 -13.99
C ASP A 263 -28.72 -24.62 -12.79
N VAL A 264 -28.10 -24.71 -11.60
CA VAL A 264 -28.76 -25.14 -10.38
C VAL A 264 -29.72 -24.05 -9.92
N GLN A 265 -30.98 -24.45 -9.73
CA GLN A 265 -32.04 -23.56 -9.27
C GLN A 265 -32.43 -23.90 -7.83
N ILE A 266 -32.41 -22.88 -6.99
CA ILE A 266 -32.96 -22.88 -5.64
C ILE A 266 -34.33 -22.22 -5.70
N ARG A 267 -35.40 -22.98 -5.43
CA ARG A 267 -36.77 -22.53 -5.72
C ARG A 267 -37.71 -22.75 -4.56
N GLU A 268 -38.62 -21.80 -4.35
CA GLU A 268 -39.78 -22.00 -3.49
C GLU A 268 -40.54 -23.27 -3.93
N GLY A 269 -40.94 -24.09 -2.95
CA GLY A 269 -41.62 -25.36 -3.21
C GLY A 269 -40.73 -26.51 -3.72
N LYS A 270 -39.41 -26.29 -3.88
CA LYS A 270 -38.43 -27.36 -4.17
C LYS A 270 -37.46 -27.54 -3.00
N ASN A 271 -36.46 -26.67 -2.93
CA ASN A 271 -35.32 -26.81 -2.02
C ASN A 271 -35.02 -25.54 -1.22
N LEU A 272 -35.71 -24.43 -1.52
CA LEU A 272 -35.67 -23.22 -0.70
C LEU A 272 -36.46 -23.44 0.60
N THR A 273 -35.81 -23.31 1.74
CA THR A 273 -36.44 -23.43 3.07
C THR A 273 -36.73 -22.09 3.71
N GLY A 274 -35.94 -21.07 3.39
CA GLY A 274 -36.12 -19.71 3.87
C GLY A 274 -35.43 -18.70 2.96
N ILE A 275 -36.02 -17.52 2.81
CA ILE A 275 -35.38 -16.40 2.13
C ILE A 275 -35.76 -15.12 2.87
N SER A 276 -34.76 -14.28 3.13
CA SER A 276 -34.97 -12.91 3.60
C SER A 276 -34.14 -11.98 2.72
N TYR A 277 -34.77 -10.93 2.22
CA TYR A 277 -34.08 -9.85 1.54
C TYR A 277 -34.12 -8.64 2.48
N ASP A 278 -32.96 -8.03 2.70
CA ASP A 278 -32.78 -6.82 3.47
C ASP A 278 -32.32 -5.72 2.51
N VAL A 279 -32.98 -4.56 2.56
CA VAL A 279 -32.64 -3.41 1.72
C VAL A 279 -32.25 -2.30 2.66
N ASP A 280 -30.95 -2.10 2.81
CA ASP A 280 -30.39 -1.08 3.68
C ASP A 280 -30.06 0.19 2.88
N ALA A 281 -30.85 1.23 3.11
CA ALA A 281 -30.63 2.54 2.52
C ALA A 281 -29.81 3.48 3.43
N THR A 282 -29.20 2.98 4.50
CA THR A 282 -28.48 3.78 5.50
C THR A 282 -27.28 4.53 4.90
N ASN A 283 -26.53 3.86 4.03
CA ASN A 283 -25.30 4.42 3.43
C ASN A 283 -25.52 5.15 2.10
N VAL A 284 -26.73 5.11 1.54
CA VAL A 284 -27.07 5.76 0.26
C VAL A 284 -26.70 7.25 0.30
N VAL A 285 -26.06 7.71 -0.78
CA VAL A 285 -25.74 9.11 -1.04
C VAL A 285 -26.37 9.50 -2.37
N THR A 286 -27.24 10.50 -2.35
CA THR A 286 -27.88 11.00 -3.57
C THR A 286 -27.45 12.42 -3.92
N ARG A 287 -26.63 13.04 -3.06
CA ARG A 287 -26.10 14.39 -3.24
C ARG A 287 -24.70 14.49 -2.64
N ILE A 288 -23.72 14.79 -3.48
CA ILE A 288 -22.32 14.93 -3.09
C ILE A 288 -21.93 16.42 -3.16
N MET A 289 -21.37 16.94 -2.08
CA MET A 289 -20.74 18.26 -2.02
C MET A 289 -19.22 18.06 -2.00
N PRO A 290 -18.55 18.09 -3.16
CA PRO A 290 -17.10 17.94 -3.20
C PRO A 290 -16.41 19.26 -2.84
N THR A 291 -15.24 19.17 -2.21
CA THR A 291 -14.40 20.34 -1.90
C THR A 291 -12.93 20.07 -2.19
N GLY A 292 -12.27 21.05 -2.80
CA GLY A 292 -10.82 21.08 -2.99
C GLY A 292 -10.14 22.14 -2.13
N GLU A 293 -8.92 22.52 -2.51
CA GLU A 293 -8.17 23.61 -1.90
C GLU A 293 -7.82 24.69 -2.94
N ASP A 294 -7.96 25.96 -2.58
CA ASP A 294 -7.43 27.08 -3.38
C ASP A 294 -5.93 27.28 -3.14
N ALA A 295 -5.31 28.21 -3.88
CA ALA A 295 -3.88 28.50 -3.77
C ALA A 295 -3.43 28.94 -2.36
N ASP A 296 -4.36 29.45 -1.55
CA ASP A 296 -4.12 29.88 -0.16
C ASP A 296 -4.34 28.73 0.85
N GLY A 297 -4.70 27.52 0.39
CA GLY A 297 -5.04 26.37 1.23
C GLY A 297 -6.41 26.48 1.91
N LYS A 298 -7.31 27.35 1.42
CA LYS A 298 -8.69 27.43 1.89
C LYS A 298 -9.59 26.50 1.10
N ILE A 299 -10.73 26.15 1.69
CA ILE A 299 -11.72 25.27 1.09
C ILE A 299 -12.27 25.90 -0.20
N LEU A 300 -12.09 25.20 -1.31
CA LEU A 300 -12.64 25.53 -2.61
C LEU A 300 -13.93 24.74 -2.84
N TYR A 301 -15.03 25.44 -3.11
CA TYR A 301 -16.33 24.85 -3.46
C TYR A 301 -16.55 24.89 -4.97
N LEU A 302 -17.28 23.91 -5.51
CA LEU A 302 -17.83 24.01 -6.86
C LEU A 302 -18.77 25.22 -6.98
N PRO A 303 -18.85 25.89 -8.15
CA PRO A 303 -19.82 26.95 -8.40
C PRO A 303 -21.28 26.52 -8.19
N GLU A 304 -21.61 25.29 -8.57
CA GLU A 304 -22.91 24.63 -8.34
C GLU A 304 -23.08 24.04 -6.93
N LEU A 305 -22.03 24.12 -6.10
CA LEU A 305 -21.91 23.60 -4.73
C LEU A 305 -21.98 22.07 -4.59
N TYR A 306 -22.90 21.40 -5.28
CA TYR A 306 -23.14 19.96 -5.16
C TYR A 306 -23.53 19.32 -6.50
N ILE A 307 -23.42 18.00 -6.55
CA ILE A 307 -23.78 17.17 -7.70
C ILE A 307 -24.82 16.15 -7.23
N ASP A 308 -25.93 16.07 -7.96
CA ASP A 308 -27.07 15.19 -7.64
C ASP A 308 -27.00 13.89 -8.44
N SER A 309 -27.34 12.78 -7.77
CA SER A 309 -27.54 11.49 -8.44
C SER A 309 -28.82 11.52 -9.30
N PRO A 310 -28.84 10.81 -10.44
CA PRO A 310 -30.06 10.54 -11.21
C PRO A 310 -31.17 9.87 -10.39
N ASN A 311 -30.82 9.09 -9.36
CA ASN A 311 -31.71 8.34 -8.49
C ASN A 311 -32.22 9.16 -7.29
N ILE A 312 -31.91 10.45 -7.18
CA ILE A 312 -32.33 11.32 -6.06
C ILE A 312 -33.84 11.29 -5.81
N GLY A 313 -34.66 11.16 -6.86
CA GLY A 313 -36.12 11.12 -6.78
C GLY A 313 -36.69 9.79 -6.25
N ALA A 314 -35.87 8.73 -6.15
CA ALA A 314 -36.28 7.45 -5.58
C ALA A 314 -36.36 7.48 -4.04
N TYR A 315 -35.86 8.55 -3.41
CA TYR A 315 -35.77 8.68 -1.96
C TYR A 315 -36.58 9.88 -1.45
N THR A 316 -37.10 9.76 -0.22
CA THR A 316 -37.97 10.79 0.38
C THR A 316 -37.27 12.15 0.53
N HIS A 317 -35.97 12.13 0.84
CA HIS A 317 -35.14 13.32 1.01
C HIS A 317 -33.75 13.09 0.39
N PRO A 318 -33.11 14.12 -0.17
CA PRO A 318 -31.72 14.04 -0.60
C PRO A 318 -30.81 13.62 0.55
N LYS A 319 -29.98 12.60 0.33
CA LYS A 319 -28.98 12.11 1.27
C LYS A 319 -27.63 12.72 0.94
N TRP A 320 -27.16 13.62 1.81
CA TRP A 320 -25.96 14.42 1.60
C TRP A 320 -24.70 13.72 2.07
N VAL A 321 -23.61 13.89 1.32
CA VAL A 321 -22.24 13.64 1.79
C VAL A 321 -21.33 14.81 1.41
N HIS A 322 -20.34 15.07 2.25
CA HIS A 322 -19.20 15.93 1.94
C HIS A 322 -18.04 15.05 1.45
N LEU A 323 -17.48 15.36 0.28
CA LEU A 323 -16.38 14.62 -0.34
C LEU A 323 -15.14 15.53 -0.42
N PRO A 324 -14.16 15.40 0.49
CA PRO A 324 -12.89 16.09 0.31
C PRO A 324 -12.11 15.47 -0.84
N VAL A 325 -11.62 16.29 -1.77
CA VAL A 325 -10.82 15.86 -2.93
C VAL A 325 -9.43 16.49 -2.82
N PRO A 326 -8.47 15.84 -2.15
CA PRO A 326 -7.14 16.40 -1.88
C PRO A 326 -6.37 16.75 -3.16
N GLU A 327 -6.59 15.96 -4.21
CA GLU A 327 -5.96 16.13 -5.53
C GLU A 327 -6.37 17.45 -6.20
N ALA A 328 -7.58 17.95 -5.88
CA ALA A 328 -8.16 19.17 -6.41
C ALA A 328 -7.63 20.41 -5.68
N LYS A 329 -6.30 20.58 -5.72
CA LYS A 329 -5.59 21.71 -5.13
C LYS A 329 -5.05 22.66 -6.20
N GLU A 330 -5.43 23.92 -6.11
CA GLU A 330 -4.93 24.95 -7.03
C GLU A 330 -3.44 25.21 -6.78
N VAL A 331 -2.65 25.21 -7.86
CA VAL A 331 -1.19 25.44 -7.82
C VAL A 331 -0.85 26.53 -8.83
N THR A 332 -0.47 27.70 -8.35
CA THR A 332 -0.17 28.88 -9.17
C THR A 332 1.33 29.07 -9.47
N GLU A 333 2.21 28.32 -8.81
CA GLU A 333 3.66 28.41 -8.95
C GLU A 333 4.30 27.02 -9.09
N GLY A 334 5.31 26.87 -9.96
CA GLY A 334 6.02 25.61 -10.23
C GLY A 334 5.83 25.07 -11.66
N ASP A 335 6.45 23.90 -11.94
CA ASP A 335 6.38 23.23 -13.25
C ASP A 335 5.03 22.50 -13.49
N GLU A 336 4.25 22.25 -12.43
CA GLU A 336 2.91 21.62 -12.48
C GLU A 336 1.82 22.61 -12.04
N GLN A 337 1.57 23.64 -12.85
CA GLN A 337 0.49 24.59 -12.58
C GLN A 337 -0.88 23.93 -12.73
N LYS A 338 -1.73 24.04 -11.70
CA LYS A 338 -3.11 23.55 -11.71
C LYS A 338 -4.08 24.71 -11.49
N SER A 339 -4.94 24.96 -12.47
CA SER A 339 -5.90 26.07 -12.42
C SER A 339 -7.16 25.71 -11.61
N LYS A 340 -7.91 26.72 -11.13
CA LYS A 340 -9.21 26.50 -10.47
C LYS A 340 -10.17 25.66 -11.30
N ASP A 341 -10.19 25.87 -12.63
CA ASP A 341 -11.07 25.13 -13.53
C ASP A 341 -10.70 23.64 -13.60
N GLN A 342 -9.42 23.31 -13.51
CA GLN A 342 -8.96 21.92 -13.43
C GLN A 342 -9.35 21.30 -12.08
N CYS A 343 -9.21 22.02 -10.96
CA CYS A 343 -9.69 21.56 -9.66
C CYS A 343 -11.21 21.31 -9.66
N TYR A 344 -11.99 22.17 -10.32
CA TYR A 344 -13.43 21.95 -10.50
C TYR A 344 -13.73 20.69 -11.32
N ALA A 345 -12.95 20.41 -12.37
CA ALA A 345 -13.11 19.20 -13.15
C ALA A 345 -12.80 17.93 -12.34
N GLU A 346 -11.72 17.95 -11.53
CA GLU A 346 -11.35 16.84 -10.65
C GLU A 346 -12.39 16.60 -9.57
N MET A 347 -12.92 17.66 -8.94
CA MET A 347 -14.02 17.53 -7.97
C MET A 347 -15.28 16.90 -8.57
N ARG A 348 -15.62 17.27 -9.81
CA ARG A 348 -16.76 16.65 -10.53
C ARG A 348 -16.48 15.20 -10.87
N ASN A 349 -15.27 14.88 -11.31
CA ASN A 349 -14.88 13.51 -11.65
C ASN A 349 -14.91 12.62 -10.40
N ALA A 350 -14.37 13.07 -9.27
CA ALA A 350 -14.39 12.34 -8.01
C ALA A 350 -15.83 12.03 -7.56
N ALA A 351 -16.73 13.03 -7.61
CA ALA A 351 -18.15 12.79 -7.29
C ALA A 351 -18.83 11.83 -8.27
N GLN A 352 -18.46 11.88 -9.56
CA GLN A 352 -18.97 10.96 -10.57
C GLN A 352 -18.48 9.53 -10.32
N THR A 353 -17.22 9.35 -9.94
CA THR A 353 -16.65 8.05 -9.55
C THR A 353 -17.40 7.44 -8.36
N GLU A 354 -17.78 8.23 -7.36
CA GLU A 354 -18.60 7.74 -6.25
C GLU A 354 -19.97 7.22 -6.72
N TYR A 355 -20.62 7.90 -7.67
CA TYR A 355 -21.88 7.41 -8.26
C TYR A 355 -21.68 6.20 -9.16
N GLU A 356 -20.54 6.07 -9.84
CA GLU A 356 -20.18 4.87 -10.62
C GLU A 356 -19.90 3.66 -9.71
N ASN A 357 -19.54 3.91 -8.44
CA ASN A 357 -19.42 2.90 -7.39
C ASN A 357 -20.76 2.61 -6.69
N ASP A 358 -21.89 2.95 -7.32
CA ASP A 358 -23.26 2.67 -6.85
C ASP A 358 -23.58 3.23 -5.45
N CYS A 359 -22.91 4.32 -5.02
CA CYS A 359 -23.17 4.92 -3.70
C CYS A 359 -24.60 5.45 -3.54
N ASP A 360 -25.35 5.62 -4.63
CA ASP A 360 -26.73 6.11 -4.69
C ASP A 360 -27.78 4.99 -4.75
N LEU A 361 -27.36 3.72 -4.67
CA LEU A 361 -28.21 2.54 -4.57
C LEU A 361 -28.16 1.95 -3.16
N PRO A 362 -29.29 1.39 -2.64
CA PRO A 362 -29.29 0.76 -1.34
C PRO A 362 -28.53 -0.56 -1.39
N THR A 363 -27.87 -0.91 -0.30
CA THR A 363 -27.25 -2.23 -0.15
C THR A 363 -28.35 -3.28 -0.04
N VAL A 364 -28.33 -4.29 -0.91
CA VAL A 364 -29.33 -5.37 -0.91
C VAL A 364 -28.67 -6.66 -0.46
N THR A 365 -28.99 -7.10 0.76
CA THR A 365 -28.50 -8.38 1.28
C THR A 365 -29.58 -9.44 1.16
N LEU A 366 -29.27 -10.54 0.46
CA LEU A 366 -30.14 -11.70 0.35
C LEU A 366 -29.58 -12.85 1.17
N LYS A 367 -30.29 -13.24 2.22
CA LYS A 367 -30.01 -14.47 2.96
C LYS A 367 -30.93 -15.57 2.48
N VAL A 368 -30.35 -16.67 2.03
CA VAL A 368 -31.06 -17.80 1.44
C VAL A 368 -30.72 -19.05 2.23
N ASP A 369 -31.72 -19.61 2.91
CA ASP A 369 -31.65 -20.92 3.54
C ASP A 369 -32.23 -21.96 2.57
N PHE A 370 -31.46 -23.01 2.28
CA PHE A 370 -31.90 -24.07 1.38
C PHE A 370 -31.29 -25.41 1.75
N VAL A 371 -31.96 -26.48 1.33
CA VAL A 371 -31.43 -27.83 1.42
C VAL A 371 -30.68 -28.14 0.13
N ASN A 372 -29.43 -28.59 0.25
CA ASN A 372 -28.72 -29.08 -0.93
C ASN A 372 -29.38 -30.38 -1.42
N CYS A 373 -30.03 -30.34 -2.58
CA CYS A 373 -30.67 -31.52 -3.18
C CYS A 373 -29.67 -32.67 -3.35
N ALA A 374 -28.39 -32.38 -3.63
CA ALA A 374 -27.36 -33.39 -3.81
C ALA A 374 -27.22 -34.35 -2.60
N ASP A 375 -27.58 -33.90 -1.40
CA ASP A 375 -27.43 -34.66 -0.16
C ASP A 375 -28.70 -35.40 0.29
N THR A 376 -29.76 -35.31 -0.53
CA THR A 376 -31.08 -35.96 -0.31
C THR A 376 -31.16 -37.30 -1.05
N GLU A 377 -31.93 -38.26 -0.50
CA GLU A 377 -32.06 -39.59 -1.12
C GLU A 377 -32.78 -39.53 -2.47
N GLU A 378 -33.77 -38.64 -2.57
CA GLU A 378 -34.62 -38.43 -3.74
C GLU A 378 -33.83 -37.98 -4.97
N TYR A 379 -32.72 -37.28 -4.76
CA TYR A 379 -31.85 -36.76 -5.81
C TYR A 379 -30.51 -37.50 -5.91
N ARG A 380 -30.35 -38.67 -5.27
CA ARG A 380 -29.09 -39.43 -5.27
C ARG A 380 -28.55 -39.70 -6.68
N GLN A 381 -29.44 -39.97 -7.65
CA GLN A 381 -29.10 -40.19 -9.06
C GLN A 381 -28.73 -38.91 -9.83
N TYR A 382 -29.12 -37.74 -9.32
CA TYR A 382 -28.84 -36.42 -9.92
C TYR A 382 -27.83 -35.62 -9.08
N ARG A 383 -27.16 -36.27 -8.12
CA ARG A 383 -26.23 -35.64 -7.18
C ARG A 383 -25.18 -34.78 -7.90
N PHE A 384 -24.61 -35.31 -8.98
CA PHE A 384 -23.60 -34.63 -9.78
C PHE A 384 -24.12 -33.39 -10.54
N LEU A 385 -25.44 -33.28 -10.79
CA LEU A 385 -26.07 -32.13 -11.45
C LEU A 385 -26.57 -31.06 -10.46
N GLN A 386 -26.55 -31.34 -9.17
CA GLN A 386 -27.09 -30.44 -8.13
C GLN A 386 -26.02 -29.97 -7.15
N ASN A 387 -24.76 -30.42 -7.30
CA ASN A 387 -23.65 -29.90 -6.50
C ASN A 387 -23.43 -28.42 -6.81
N ILE A 388 -23.28 -27.64 -5.75
CA ILE A 388 -22.92 -26.23 -5.77
C ILE A 388 -21.57 -26.13 -5.05
N TYR A 389 -20.61 -25.46 -5.66
CA TYR A 389 -19.28 -25.23 -5.10
C TYR A 389 -19.03 -23.73 -4.88
N LEU A 390 -17.99 -23.43 -4.10
CA LEU A 390 -17.65 -22.04 -3.77
C LEU A 390 -17.43 -21.23 -5.06
N GLY A 391 -18.01 -20.03 -5.13
CA GLY A 391 -17.95 -19.14 -6.29
C GLY A 391 -19.01 -19.39 -7.37
N ASP A 392 -19.68 -20.55 -7.36
CA ASP A 392 -20.71 -20.89 -8.36
C ASP A 392 -21.89 -19.92 -8.28
N SER A 393 -22.42 -19.54 -9.44
CA SER A 393 -23.69 -18.80 -9.53
C SER A 393 -24.86 -19.76 -9.57
N VAL A 394 -25.86 -19.51 -8.72
CA VAL A 394 -27.11 -20.26 -8.63
C VAL A 394 -28.30 -19.33 -8.81
N ARG A 395 -29.35 -19.82 -9.46
CA ARG A 395 -30.58 -19.02 -9.63
C ARG A 395 -31.51 -19.26 -8.46
N VAL A 396 -31.84 -18.19 -7.74
CA VAL A 396 -32.81 -18.20 -6.64
C VAL A 396 -34.13 -17.66 -7.14
N VAL A 397 -35.20 -18.47 -7.03
CA VAL A 397 -36.54 -18.13 -7.52
C VAL A 397 -37.55 -18.27 -6.37
N ALA A 398 -38.00 -17.13 -5.87
CA ALA A 398 -39.07 -16.99 -4.88
C ALA A 398 -40.14 -16.05 -5.44
N ARG A 399 -41.04 -16.60 -6.27
CA ARG A 399 -42.05 -15.81 -7.00
C ARG A 399 -43.05 -15.15 -6.06
N ARG A 400 -43.32 -15.75 -4.89
CA ARG A 400 -44.26 -15.17 -3.89
C ARG A 400 -43.85 -13.79 -3.41
N ILE A 401 -42.55 -13.50 -3.37
CA ILE A 401 -42.00 -12.19 -2.95
C ILE A 401 -41.37 -11.42 -4.12
N GLY A 402 -41.62 -11.86 -5.36
CA GLY A 402 -41.11 -11.19 -6.56
C GLY A 402 -39.59 -11.30 -6.78
N VAL A 403 -38.91 -12.24 -6.13
CA VAL A 403 -37.45 -12.41 -6.23
C VAL A 403 -37.10 -13.49 -7.26
N GLU A 404 -36.44 -13.09 -8.34
CA GLU A 404 -35.78 -13.98 -9.30
C GLU A 404 -34.39 -13.41 -9.62
N VAL A 405 -33.38 -13.91 -8.92
CA VAL A 405 -32.02 -13.35 -8.97
C VAL A 405 -30.98 -14.48 -9.10
N SER A 406 -29.83 -14.15 -9.69
CA SER A 406 -28.67 -15.03 -9.72
C SER A 406 -27.70 -14.60 -8.63
N LEU A 407 -27.46 -15.45 -7.64
CA LEU A 407 -26.54 -15.19 -6.52
C LEU A 407 -25.33 -16.11 -6.61
N ARG A 408 -24.20 -15.70 -6.04
CA ARG A 408 -22.98 -16.53 -5.98
C ARG A 408 -22.84 -17.17 -4.61
N MET A 409 -22.36 -18.40 -4.53
CA MET A 409 -22.01 -19.00 -3.24
C MET A 409 -20.71 -18.40 -2.73
N THR A 410 -20.81 -17.56 -1.71
CA THR A 410 -19.68 -16.81 -1.15
C THR A 410 -19.11 -17.45 0.11
N GLN A 411 -19.88 -18.29 0.78
CA GLN A 411 -19.42 -19.03 1.96
C GLN A 411 -20.17 -20.35 2.11
N TYR A 412 -19.54 -21.34 2.74
CA TYR A 412 -20.24 -22.54 3.19
C TYR A 412 -19.65 -23.08 4.50
N THR A 413 -20.47 -23.83 5.23
CA THR A 413 -20.07 -24.70 6.32
C THR A 413 -20.31 -26.15 5.92
N TYR A 414 -19.30 -26.98 6.14
CA TYR A 414 -19.28 -28.39 5.75
C TYR A 414 -18.91 -29.26 6.95
N ASP A 415 -19.68 -30.32 7.15
CA ASP A 415 -19.37 -31.38 8.07
C ASP A 415 -18.47 -32.41 7.37
N CYS A 416 -17.19 -32.38 7.71
CA CYS A 416 -16.17 -33.27 7.15
C CYS A 416 -16.41 -34.75 7.49
N LEU A 417 -17.14 -35.08 8.56
CA LEU A 417 -17.40 -36.48 8.95
C LEU A 417 -18.53 -37.08 8.12
N THR A 418 -19.61 -36.32 7.93
CA THR A 418 -20.77 -36.78 7.15
C THR A 418 -20.66 -36.45 5.66
N GLN A 419 -19.69 -35.62 5.28
CA GLN A 419 -19.45 -35.13 3.92
C GLN A 419 -20.67 -34.42 3.32
N LYS A 420 -21.25 -33.51 4.11
CA LYS A 420 -22.44 -32.75 3.74
C LYS A 420 -22.30 -31.28 4.11
N TYR A 421 -22.94 -30.42 3.32
CA TYR A 421 -23.08 -29.01 3.69
C TYR A 421 -24.06 -28.88 4.87
N THR A 422 -23.69 -28.09 5.87
CA THR A 422 -24.56 -27.75 7.00
C THR A 422 -25.10 -26.33 6.91
N ALA A 423 -24.38 -25.43 6.24
CA ALA A 423 -24.83 -24.08 5.91
C ALA A 423 -24.19 -23.61 4.61
N MET A 424 -24.88 -22.77 3.84
CA MET A 424 -24.36 -22.13 2.63
C MET A 424 -24.88 -20.69 2.60
N THR A 425 -24.01 -19.76 2.23
CA THR A 425 -24.33 -18.34 2.10
C THR A 425 -24.21 -17.95 0.63
N LEU A 426 -25.26 -17.32 0.11
CA LEU A 426 -25.31 -16.80 -1.25
C LEU A 426 -25.33 -15.27 -1.19
N GLY A 427 -24.55 -14.60 -2.02
CA GLY A 427 -24.48 -13.14 -2.06
C GLY A 427 -23.81 -12.64 -3.33
N THR A 428 -23.54 -11.33 -3.40
CA THR A 428 -22.60 -10.80 -4.39
C THR A 428 -21.18 -10.95 -3.82
N ALA A 429 -20.18 -11.15 -4.68
CA ALA A 429 -18.80 -11.39 -4.21
C ALA A 429 -18.19 -10.16 -3.51
N ALA A 430 -18.73 -8.96 -3.76
CA ALA A 430 -18.33 -7.72 -3.09
C ALA A 430 -18.79 -7.68 -1.63
N ASP A 431 -19.97 -8.24 -1.31
CA ASP A 431 -20.56 -8.21 0.05
C ASP A 431 -19.69 -8.91 1.10
N THR A 432 -18.80 -9.83 0.72
CA THR A 432 -17.98 -10.60 1.67
C THR A 432 -16.78 -9.85 2.25
N LEU A 433 -16.32 -8.76 1.64
CA LEU A 433 -15.25 -7.91 2.19
C LEU A 433 -15.79 -6.72 3.01
N GLU A 434 -17.07 -6.38 2.89
CA GLU A 434 -17.65 -5.21 3.57
C GLU A 434 -18.11 -5.48 5.01
N GLY A 435 -18.14 -6.75 5.45
CA GLY A 435 -18.65 -7.17 6.77
C GLY A 435 -17.87 -6.67 8.00
N SER A 436 -16.85 -5.83 7.85
CA SER A 436 -16.12 -5.22 8.97
C SER A 436 -15.74 -3.76 8.79
N MET A 437 -16.19 -3.11 7.71
CA MET A 437 -16.02 -1.67 7.58
C MET A 437 -17.10 -0.96 8.38
N ILE A 438 -16.83 -0.72 9.67
CA ILE A 438 -17.58 0.29 10.41
C ILE A 438 -17.28 1.62 9.75
N SER A 439 -18.18 2.09 8.87
CA SER A 439 -18.04 3.41 8.27
C SER A 439 -18.05 4.46 9.38
N ALA A 440 -17.36 5.58 9.20
CA ALA A 440 -17.35 6.66 10.20
C ALA A 440 -18.78 7.11 10.62
N ARG A 441 -19.77 6.85 9.76
CA ARG A 441 -21.21 7.10 9.96
C ARG A 441 -21.89 6.16 10.96
N GLN A 442 -21.39 4.94 11.16
CA GLN A 442 -21.92 3.98 12.13
C GLN A 442 -21.42 4.26 13.57
N LEU A 443 -20.51 5.22 13.73
CA LEU A 443 -19.99 5.65 15.02
C LEU A 443 -20.71 6.94 15.45
N ALA A 444 -21.45 6.88 16.56
CA ALA A 444 -21.97 8.09 17.18
C ALA A 444 -20.80 9.02 17.56
N SER A 445 -20.99 10.34 17.41
CA SER A 445 -19.96 11.32 17.76
C SER A 445 -19.46 11.11 19.20
N GLY A 446 -18.16 10.94 19.37
CA GLY A 446 -17.51 10.66 20.65
C GLY A 446 -17.61 9.21 21.15
N SER A 447 -18.21 8.28 20.38
CA SER A 447 -18.35 6.88 20.81
C SER A 447 -17.02 6.11 20.87
N ILE A 448 -16.01 6.54 20.11
CA ILE A 448 -14.64 6.00 20.18
C ILE A 448 -13.82 6.83 21.15
N THR A 449 -13.81 6.41 22.42
CA THR A 449 -12.93 6.96 23.45
C THR A 449 -11.54 6.34 23.35
N GLY A 450 -10.50 6.98 23.89
CA GLY A 450 -9.14 6.43 23.91
C GLY A 450 -9.02 5.02 24.51
N MET A 451 -9.93 4.59 25.39
CA MET A 451 -9.98 3.23 25.94
C MET A 451 -10.39 2.15 24.92
N LYS A 452 -11.04 2.56 23.82
CA LYS A 452 -11.46 1.68 22.71
C LYS A 452 -10.40 1.61 21.61
N LEU A 453 -9.31 2.36 21.75
CA LEU A 453 -8.16 2.32 20.85
C LEU A 453 -7.08 1.46 21.49
N ALA A 454 -6.54 0.52 20.74
CA ALA A 454 -5.36 -0.20 21.18
C ALA A 454 -4.16 0.77 21.26
N MET A 455 -3.26 0.53 22.21
CA MET A 455 -2.08 1.38 22.38
C MET A 455 -1.24 1.36 21.08
N GLY A 456 -1.03 2.54 20.47
CA GLY A 456 -0.28 2.68 19.22
C GLY A 456 -1.09 2.43 17.94
N SER A 457 -2.41 2.23 18.01
CA SER A 457 -3.23 1.96 16.82
C SER A 457 -3.48 3.18 15.92
N VAL A 458 -3.09 4.38 16.35
CA VAL A 458 -3.23 5.63 15.58
C VAL A 458 -1.83 6.12 15.22
N GLY A 459 -1.45 5.95 13.95
CA GLY A 459 -0.23 6.44 13.34
C GLY A 459 -0.46 7.74 12.55
N SER A 460 0.56 8.15 11.79
CA SER A 460 0.51 9.38 10.98
C SER A 460 -0.55 9.32 9.88
N GLY A 461 -0.82 8.15 9.31
CA GLY A 461 -1.83 7.98 8.26
C GLY A 461 -3.26 8.17 8.75
N GLN A 462 -3.52 8.02 10.05
CA GLN A 462 -4.84 8.18 10.65
C GLN A 462 -5.11 9.62 11.14
N LEU A 463 -4.11 10.52 11.09
CA LEU A 463 -4.22 11.91 11.50
C LEU A 463 -4.22 12.82 10.27
N GLN A 464 -5.35 13.49 10.01
CA GLN A 464 -5.42 14.50 8.96
C GLN A 464 -4.51 15.69 9.27
N SER A 465 -3.99 16.35 8.23
CA SER A 465 -3.21 17.58 8.40
C SER A 465 -4.00 18.62 9.18
N GLY A 466 -3.39 19.20 10.22
CA GLY A 466 -4.04 20.20 11.10
C GLY A 466 -5.02 19.63 12.13
N SER A 467 -5.30 18.32 12.16
CA SER A 467 -6.23 17.71 13.13
C SER A 467 -5.75 17.79 14.58
N VAL A 468 -4.43 17.92 14.79
CA VAL A 468 -3.81 18.08 16.11
C VAL A 468 -3.51 19.56 16.36
N GLY A 469 -4.47 20.27 16.95
CA GLY A 469 -4.35 21.68 17.34
C GLY A 469 -3.94 21.87 18.80
N SER A 470 -3.96 23.12 19.26
CA SER A 470 -3.60 23.49 20.64
C SER A 470 -4.48 22.85 21.71
N LEU A 471 -5.72 22.47 21.36
CA LEU A 471 -6.64 21.81 22.28
C LEU A 471 -6.27 20.33 22.53
N GLN A 472 -5.63 19.69 21.55
CA GLN A 472 -5.19 18.30 21.59
C GLN A 472 -3.82 18.14 22.24
N VAL A 473 -3.01 19.20 22.27
CA VAL A 473 -1.66 19.23 22.85
C VAL A 473 -1.71 19.84 24.24
N ARG A 474 -1.41 19.06 25.29
CA ARG A 474 -1.31 19.60 26.66
C ARG A 474 -0.15 20.58 26.78
N MET A 475 -0.27 21.51 27.74
CA MET A 475 0.85 22.36 28.15
C MET A 475 2.07 21.50 28.49
N ALA A 476 3.22 21.82 27.89
CA ALA A 476 4.48 21.09 28.00
C ALA A 476 4.51 19.65 27.43
N ALA A 477 3.54 19.25 26.61
CA ALA A 477 3.57 17.92 25.96
C ALA A 477 4.76 17.76 25.00
N ILE A 478 5.18 18.84 24.34
CA ILE A 478 6.32 18.84 23.41
C ILE A 478 7.61 19.19 24.16
N ALA A 479 8.27 18.17 24.72
CA ALA A 479 9.65 18.26 25.23
C ALA A 479 10.71 18.31 24.10
N THR A 480 11.95 18.66 24.46
CA THR A 480 13.10 18.74 23.54
C THR A 480 13.34 17.45 22.75
N ALA A 481 13.12 16.28 23.36
CA ALA A 481 13.25 14.98 22.69
C ALA A 481 12.29 14.78 21.50
N HIS A 482 11.20 15.56 21.41
CA HIS A 482 10.24 15.50 20.30
C HIS A 482 10.58 16.47 19.15
N ILE A 483 11.58 17.34 19.34
CA ILE A 483 11.99 18.37 18.40
C ILE A 483 13.33 17.95 17.80
N GLN A 484 13.39 17.69 16.50
CA GLN A 484 14.66 17.39 15.84
C GLN A 484 15.58 18.62 15.83
N ASP A 485 16.89 18.39 15.86
CA ASP A 485 17.90 19.44 15.74
C ASP A 485 17.66 20.30 14.50
N ALA A 486 17.74 21.62 14.69
CA ALA A 486 17.51 22.65 13.67
C ALA A 486 16.11 22.68 13.02
N CYS A 487 15.10 21.96 13.54
CA CYS A 487 13.77 21.96 12.92
C CYS A 487 13.04 23.30 13.09
N ILE A 488 13.38 24.09 14.12
CA ILE A 488 12.89 25.45 14.32
C ILE A 488 13.87 26.43 13.67
N THR A 489 13.56 26.85 12.45
CA THR A 489 14.39 27.78 11.66
C THR A 489 13.97 29.23 11.91
N ARG A 490 14.78 30.19 11.46
CA ARG A 490 14.48 31.64 11.54
C ARG A 490 13.08 32.01 11.01
N ALA A 491 12.58 31.31 10.00
CA ALA A 491 11.27 31.58 9.41
C ALA A 491 10.10 31.10 10.31
N LYS A 492 10.39 30.19 11.24
CA LYS A 492 9.42 29.59 12.17
C LYS A 492 9.37 30.33 13.52
N ILE A 493 10.33 31.21 13.79
CA ILE A 493 10.33 32.11 14.94
C ILE A 493 9.83 33.46 14.42
N ALA A 494 8.58 33.82 14.73
CA ALA A 494 8.10 35.16 14.44
C ALA A 494 8.96 36.17 15.22
N GLU A 495 9.32 37.28 14.58
CA GLU A 495 10.33 38.26 15.03
C GLU A 495 10.05 38.90 16.42
N ALA A 496 8.93 38.56 17.08
CA ALA A 496 8.48 39.15 18.34
C ALA A 496 8.11 38.13 19.44
N THR A 497 8.30 36.82 19.28
CA THR A 497 7.70 35.83 20.22
C THR A 497 8.63 35.28 21.30
N VAL A 498 9.94 35.57 21.26
CA VAL A 498 10.86 35.12 22.33
C VAL A 498 10.88 36.19 23.41
N GLY A 499 10.10 36.00 24.48
CA GLY A 499 10.03 36.94 25.60
C GLY A 499 11.32 36.99 26.42
N GLU A 500 12.04 35.86 26.54
CA GLU A 500 13.34 35.76 27.21
C GLU A 500 14.20 34.73 26.48
N LEU A 501 15.40 35.11 26.07
CA LEU A 501 16.39 34.21 25.46
C LEU A 501 17.43 33.83 26.51
N ASN A 502 17.36 32.59 27.01
CA ASN A 502 18.40 32.03 27.86
C ASN A 502 19.32 31.14 26.99
N ALA A 503 20.48 31.69 26.63
CA ALA A 503 21.47 31.01 25.78
C ALA A 503 22.87 31.19 26.33
N ASP A 504 23.68 30.12 26.32
CA ASP A 504 25.08 30.14 26.75
C ASP A 504 25.97 30.94 25.80
N ALA A 505 25.60 31.03 24.51
CA ALA A 505 26.28 31.83 23.51
C ALA A 505 25.31 32.34 22.44
N ILE A 506 25.48 33.60 22.03
CA ILE A 506 24.71 34.24 20.96
C ILE A 506 25.69 34.68 19.88
N SER A 507 25.56 34.13 18.68
CA SER A 507 26.24 34.61 17.47
C SER A 507 25.23 35.38 16.63
N ALA A 508 25.27 36.70 16.71
CA ALA A 508 24.37 37.59 15.98
C ALA A 508 25.17 38.57 15.10
N ILE A 509 24.67 38.84 13.90
CA ILE A 509 25.27 39.85 13.00
C ILE A 509 25.02 41.26 13.56
N THR A 510 23.82 41.50 14.08
CA THR A 510 23.45 42.73 14.79
C THR A 510 22.51 42.37 15.95
N ALA A 511 22.69 43.01 17.09
CA ALA A 511 21.81 42.91 18.25
C ALA A 511 21.43 44.32 18.72
N ARG A 512 20.13 44.61 18.83
CA ARG A 512 19.62 45.84 19.46
C ARG A 512 19.22 45.50 20.89
N ILE A 513 20.01 45.96 21.85
CA ILE A 513 19.79 45.71 23.28
C ILE A 513 19.37 47.03 23.92
N GLU A 514 18.17 47.10 24.49
CA GLU A 514 17.68 48.29 25.18
C GLU A 514 18.40 48.49 26.53
N GLU A 515 18.58 47.41 27.29
CA GLU A 515 19.33 47.40 28.53
C GLU A 515 20.18 46.13 28.61
N LEU A 516 21.50 46.29 28.84
CA LEU A 516 22.43 45.18 29.03
C LEU A 516 22.89 45.15 30.50
N ALA A 517 22.24 44.30 31.30
CA ALA A 517 22.64 44.05 32.70
C ALA A 517 23.73 42.97 32.78
N ALA A 518 24.96 43.30 32.35
CA ALA A 518 26.10 42.39 32.42
C ALA A 518 27.00 42.71 33.61
N GLY A 519 27.36 41.70 34.42
CA GLY A 519 28.32 41.88 35.52
C GLY A 519 29.76 42.12 35.03
N HIS A 520 30.09 41.62 33.84
CA HIS A 520 31.38 41.83 33.17
C HIS A 520 31.18 41.73 31.66
N VAL A 521 31.78 42.64 30.90
CA VAL A 521 31.78 42.62 29.43
C VAL A 521 33.22 42.50 28.95
N VAL A 522 33.54 41.42 28.25
CA VAL A 522 34.82 41.28 27.51
C VAL A 522 34.52 41.53 26.05
N THR A 523 35.19 42.50 25.45
CA THR A 523 35.11 42.77 24.02
C THR A 523 36.45 43.27 23.52
N ASP A 524 36.78 42.94 22.27
CA ASP A 524 37.97 43.45 21.59
C ASP A 524 37.81 44.95 21.30
N GLU A 525 36.59 45.36 20.90
CA GLU A 525 36.24 46.76 20.62
C GLU A 525 34.84 47.09 21.17
N LEU A 526 34.69 48.27 21.80
CA LEU A 526 33.39 48.79 22.23
C LEU A 526 33.20 50.19 21.63
N TYR A 527 32.28 50.31 20.67
CA TYR A 527 31.90 51.60 20.09
C TYR A 527 30.66 52.12 20.79
N ALA A 528 30.81 53.19 21.57
CA ALA A 528 29.69 53.90 22.18
C ALA A 528 29.70 55.36 21.72
N SER A 529 28.58 55.84 21.15
CA SER A 529 28.43 57.24 20.75
C SER A 529 28.28 58.16 21.96
N LEU A 530 27.64 57.67 23.02
CA LEU A 530 27.49 58.34 24.31
C LEU A 530 27.50 57.26 25.41
N ALA A 531 28.48 57.32 26.31
CA ALA A 531 28.58 56.43 27.45
C ALA A 531 28.48 57.25 28.75
N THR A 532 27.52 56.91 29.61
CA THR A 532 27.46 57.45 30.98
C THR A 532 28.07 56.42 31.91
N ILE A 533 29.26 56.70 32.43
CA ILE A 533 30.00 55.77 33.29
C ILE A 533 30.10 56.36 34.69
N ALA A 534 29.46 55.72 35.66
CA ALA A 534 29.47 56.18 37.06
C ALA A 534 30.82 55.93 37.75
N LEU A 535 31.45 54.79 37.45
CA LEU A 535 32.78 54.42 37.94
C LEU A 535 33.49 53.63 36.84
N ALA A 536 34.60 54.16 36.35
CA ALA A 536 35.45 53.50 35.36
C ALA A 536 36.84 53.30 35.94
N GLN A 537 37.40 52.09 35.84
CA GLN A 537 38.83 51.87 36.01
C GLN A 537 39.45 51.75 34.62
N ILE A 538 40.12 52.81 34.17
CA ILE A 538 40.74 52.86 32.85
C ILE A 538 42.26 52.84 33.05
N THR A 539 42.89 51.73 32.72
CA THR A 539 44.35 51.56 32.92
C THR A 539 45.15 52.24 31.82
N THR A 540 44.62 52.23 30.59
CA THR A 540 45.20 52.89 29.42
C THR A 540 44.07 53.45 28.58
N ALA A 541 44.16 54.72 28.21
CA ALA A 541 43.28 55.35 27.24
C ALA A 541 44.09 56.20 26.27
N ASN A 542 43.75 56.10 24.99
CA ASN A 542 44.15 57.11 24.02
C ASN A 542 42.95 58.04 23.81
N MET A 543 43.04 59.25 24.34
CA MET A 543 41.96 60.24 24.28
C MET A 543 42.36 61.39 23.36
N ASP A 544 41.70 61.51 22.22
CA ASP A 544 41.96 62.60 21.26
C ASP A 544 41.51 63.97 21.81
N SER A 545 40.41 63.99 22.57
CA SER A 545 39.90 65.18 23.24
C SER A 545 39.06 64.80 24.45
N ALA A 546 39.23 65.51 25.56
CA ALA A 546 38.45 65.34 26.77
C ALA A 546 38.03 66.70 27.30
N ASN A 547 36.73 66.91 27.51
CA ASN A 547 36.23 68.07 28.24
C ASN A 547 35.89 67.64 29.67
N ILE A 548 36.83 67.90 30.58
CA ILE A 548 36.74 67.47 31.97
C ILE A 548 36.40 68.70 32.82
N SER A 549 35.19 68.74 33.37
CA SER A 549 34.74 69.88 34.18
C SER A 549 35.46 69.98 35.52
N TRP A 550 35.89 68.84 36.07
CA TRP A 550 36.74 68.74 37.26
C TRP A 550 37.42 67.36 37.28
N ALA A 551 38.64 67.29 37.81
CA ALA A 551 39.35 66.03 38.06
C ALA A 551 40.16 66.16 39.36
N ASP A 552 40.19 65.10 40.14
CA ASP A 552 41.13 64.94 41.25
C ASP A 552 42.17 63.90 40.84
N ILE A 553 43.41 64.34 40.65
CA ILE A 553 44.50 63.53 40.12
C ILE A 553 45.50 63.29 41.24
N GLY A 554 45.48 62.10 41.83
CA GLY A 554 46.34 61.74 42.97
C GLY A 554 47.84 61.68 42.65
N GLY A 555 48.22 61.65 41.38
CA GLY A 555 49.61 61.70 40.92
C GLY A 555 49.72 61.60 39.41
N LEU A 556 50.49 62.50 38.81
CA LEU A 556 50.82 62.48 37.39
C LEU A 556 52.25 61.95 37.25
N ALA A 557 52.43 60.79 36.61
CA ALA A 557 53.76 60.35 36.20
C ALA A 557 53.99 60.87 34.77
N ALA A 558 55.05 61.66 34.59
CA ALA A 558 55.47 62.19 33.29
C ALA A 558 56.17 61.13 32.43
#